data_AF-A0A8C5RCJ6-F1
#
_entry.id   AF-A0A8C5RCJ6-F1
#
_cell.length_a   1.000
_cell.length_b   1.000
_cell.length_c   1.000
_cell.angle_alpha   90.00
_cell.angle_beta   90.00
_cell.angle_gamma   90.00
#
_symmetry.space_group_name_H-M   'P 1'
#
loop_
_entity.id
_entity.type
_entity.pdbx_description
1 polymer ?
#
loop_
_entity_poly.entity_id
_entity_poly.type
_entity_poly.pdbx_seq_one_letter_code
_entity_poly.pdbx_strand_id
1 'polypeptide(L)'
;MISLNTSRPGELKESHEDFLDNPSLQIQIAIVFGASTLEHIFNLCRGNFDFLVRLPDTLLLYIMSYLDLEDIARLSQVSHRFETWWKHHKSNKYLGYTCDLILCRNN
;
A
#
# COMPACT_ATOMS: atom_id res chain seq x y z
N MET A 1 -28.06 22.15 -1.12
CA MET A 1 -27.70 20.72 -1.28
C MET A 1 -27.13 20.28 0.06
N ILE A 2 -27.83 19.40 0.79
CA ILE A 2 -27.47 19.03 2.17
C ILE A 2 -26.65 17.75 2.09
N SER A 3 -25.36 17.79 2.46
CA SER A 3 -24.52 16.58 2.57
C SER A 3 -24.99 15.74 3.75
N LEU A 4 -25.46 14.52 3.45
CA LEU A 4 -25.71 13.49 4.46
C LEU A 4 -24.37 12.99 4.99
N ASN A 5 -23.95 13.48 6.16
CA ASN A 5 -22.87 12.87 6.92
C ASN A 5 -23.34 11.48 7.38
N THR A 6 -22.75 10.42 6.83
CA THR A 6 -23.06 9.02 7.17
C THR A 6 -22.34 8.53 8.42
N SER A 7 -21.60 9.40 9.11
CA SER A 7 -20.85 9.08 10.32
C SER A 7 -21.79 8.93 11.52
N ARG A 8 -21.45 8.01 12.44
CA ARG A 8 -22.25 7.82 13.67
C ARG A 8 -22.22 9.09 14.53
N PRO A 9 -23.22 9.33 15.40
CA PRO A 9 -23.18 10.46 16.33
C PRO A 9 -21.91 10.38 17.19
N GLY A 10 -21.03 11.39 17.07
CA GLY A 10 -19.72 11.45 17.74
C GLY A 10 -18.53 10.95 16.91
N GLU A 11 -18.75 10.38 15.73
CA GLU A 11 -17.69 10.00 14.79
C GLU A 11 -17.36 11.19 13.89
N LEU A 12 -16.14 11.70 14.01
CA LEU A 12 -15.58 12.66 13.09
C LEU A 12 -14.88 11.89 11.97
N LYS A 13 -15.42 11.97 10.76
CA LYS A 13 -14.83 11.37 9.57
C LYS A 13 -14.35 12.49 8.65
N GLU A 14 -13.06 12.77 8.73
CA GLU A 14 -12.39 13.77 7.90
C GLU A 14 -11.67 13.10 6.73
N SER A 15 -11.64 13.79 5.59
CA SER A 15 -10.92 13.37 4.41
C SER A 15 -9.42 13.71 4.52
N HIS A 16 -8.61 13.17 3.61
CA HIS A 16 -7.21 13.57 3.51
C HIS A 16 -7.04 15.05 3.16
N GLU A 17 -7.95 15.63 2.38
CA GLU A 17 -7.92 17.06 2.02
C GLU A 17 -8.18 17.94 3.25
N ASP A 18 -9.11 17.55 4.12
CA ASP A 18 -9.41 18.27 5.36
C ASP A 18 -8.18 18.36 6.28
N PHE A 19 -7.32 17.32 6.28
CA PHE A 19 -6.04 17.35 6.97
C PHE A 19 -5.04 18.34 6.33
N LEU A 20 -4.97 18.37 4.99
CA LEU A 20 -4.04 19.25 4.26
C LEU A 20 -4.36 20.73 4.49
N ASP A 21 -5.63 21.05 4.72
CA ASP A 21 -6.11 22.41 5.01
C ASP A 21 -6.06 22.79 6.51
N ASN A 22 -5.57 21.89 7.39
CA ASN A 22 -5.53 22.11 8.83
C ASN A 22 -4.09 22.31 9.36
N PRO A 23 -3.52 23.53 9.30
CA PRO A 23 -2.15 23.80 9.74
C PRO A 23 -1.96 23.59 11.25
N SER A 24 -3.01 23.81 12.06
CA SER A 24 -2.94 23.60 13.50
C SER A 24 -2.73 22.13 13.86
N LEU A 25 -3.43 21.22 13.19
CA LEU A 25 -3.27 19.78 13.38
C LEU A 25 -1.88 19.31 12.90
N GLN A 26 -1.42 19.82 11.75
CA GLN A 26 -0.07 19.52 11.23
C GLN A 26 1.02 19.92 12.22
N ILE A 27 0.92 21.11 12.83
CA ILE A 27 1.87 21.58 13.86
C ILE A 27 1.85 20.65 15.08
N GLN A 28 0.66 20.26 15.57
CA GLN A 28 0.56 19.35 16.71
C GLN A 28 1.20 17.99 16.43
N ILE A 29 0.99 17.44 15.24
CA ILE A 29 1.61 16.18 14.82
C ILE A 29 3.13 16.32 14.79
N ALA A 30 3.68 17.41 14.24
CA ALA A 30 5.12 17.64 14.25
C ALA A 30 5.70 17.75 15.68
N ILE A 31 4.97 18.40 16.60
CA ILE A 31 5.42 18.55 17.99
C ILE A 31 5.43 17.21 18.73
N VAL A 32 4.40 16.38 18.54
CA VAL A 32 4.23 15.13 19.29
C VAL A 32 5.03 13.97 18.67
N PHE A 33 4.99 13.83 17.34
CA PHE A 33 5.58 12.69 16.63
C PHE A 33 6.84 13.02 15.85
N GLY A 34 7.13 14.31 15.63
CA GLY A 34 8.29 14.78 14.88
C GLY A 34 8.01 15.06 13.41
N ALA A 35 8.97 15.73 12.77
CA ALA A 35 8.87 16.19 11.39
C ALA A 35 8.82 15.04 10.37
N SER A 36 9.50 13.92 10.62
CA SER A 36 9.50 12.76 9.73
C SER A 36 8.13 12.10 9.63
N THR A 37 7.40 12.01 10.76
CA THR A 37 6.02 11.51 10.78
C THR A 37 5.08 12.48 10.06
N LEU A 38 5.25 13.79 10.27
CA LEU A 38 4.45 14.77 9.55
C LEU A 38 4.67 14.66 8.02
N GLU A 39 5.91 14.56 7.56
CA GLU A 39 6.25 14.38 6.15
C GLU A 39 5.64 13.07 5.58
N HIS A 40 5.70 11.99 6.34
CA HIS A 40 5.06 10.73 5.98
C HIS A 40 3.54 10.88 5.77
N ILE A 41 2.86 11.58 6.69
CA ILE A 41 1.42 11.81 6.61
C ILE A 41 1.09 12.74 5.42
N PHE A 42 1.90 13.76 5.15
CA PHE A 42 1.73 14.57 3.94
C PHE A 42 1.81 13.74 2.66
N ASN A 43 2.81 12.86 2.56
CA ASN A 43 2.96 11.99 1.40
C ASN A 43 1.78 11.01 1.28
N LEU A 44 1.26 10.51 2.40
CA LEU A 44 0.05 9.69 2.44
C LEU A 44 -1.18 10.45 1.93
N CYS A 45 -1.43 11.65 2.47
CA CYS A 45 -2.59 12.46 2.11
C CYS A 45 -2.55 12.95 0.65
N ARG A 46 -1.36 13.26 0.12
CA ARG A 46 -1.16 13.68 -1.28
C ARG A 46 -1.15 12.54 -2.29
N GLY A 47 -1.29 11.29 -1.85
CA GLY A 47 -1.22 10.11 -2.71
C GLY A 47 0.20 9.76 -3.19
N ASN A 48 1.23 10.43 -2.69
CA ASN A 48 2.64 10.15 -2.99
C ASN A 48 3.16 9.01 -2.11
N PHE A 49 2.43 7.90 -2.10
CA PHE A 49 2.64 6.84 -1.13
C PHE A 49 2.67 5.47 -1.80
N ASP A 50 3.82 4.80 -1.77
CA ASP A 50 3.96 3.45 -2.30
C ASP A 50 3.50 2.41 -1.27
N PHE A 51 2.26 1.96 -1.44
CA PHE A 51 1.68 0.91 -0.59
C PHE A 51 2.34 -0.46 -0.82
N LEU A 52 2.79 -0.73 -2.05
CA LEU A 52 3.38 -2.03 -2.41
C LEU A 52 4.68 -2.24 -1.65
N VAL A 53 5.50 -1.19 -1.49
CA VAL A 53 6.75 -1.21 -0.73
C VAL A 53 6.55 -1.54 0.75
N ARG A 54 5.34 -1.42 1.30
CA ARG A 54 5.05 -1.69 2.73
C ARG A 54 4.31 -3.00 2.99
N LEU A 55 3.82 -3.69 1.96
CA LEU A 55 3.06 -4.92 2.15
C LEU A 55 3.92 -6.00 2.83
N PRO A 56 3.40 -6.83 3.74
CA PRO A 56 4.06 -8.05 4.18
C PRO A 56 4.31 -9.00 2.99
N ASP A 57 5.42 -9.75 3.02
CA ASP A 57 5.75 -10.70 1.94
C ASP A 57 4.65 -11.74 1.69
N THR A 58 3.90 -12.11 2.73
CA THR A 58 2.74 -13.01 2.63
C THR A 58 1.61 -12.43 1.79
N LEU A 59 1.30 -11.15 1.95
CA LEU A 59 0.29 -10.46 1.15
C LEU A 59 0.78 -10.19 -0.27
N LEU A 60 2.08 -9.91 -0.42
CA LEU A 60 2.71 -9.76 -1.73
C LEU A 60 2.61 -11.06 -2.55
N LEU A 61 2.96 -12.19 -1.94
CA LEU A 61 2.80 -13.53 -2.49
C LEU A 61 1.35 -13.86 -2.83
N TYR A 62 0.43 -13.50 -1.95
CA TYR A 62 -1.00 -13.70 -2.18
C TYR A 62 -1.49 -12.92 -3.40
N ILE A 63 -1.13 -11.63 -3.54
CA ILE A 63 -1.46 -10.83 -4.72
C ILE A 63 -0.84 -11.44 -5.99
N MET A 64 0.44 -11.81 -5.93
CA MET A 64 1.13 -12.44 -7.06
C MET A 64 0.48 -13.75 -7.51
N SER A 65 -0.15 -14.51 -6.61
CA SER A 65 -0.83 -15.76 -6.96
C SER A 65 -2.04 -15.58 -7.87
N TYR A 66 -2.58 -14.36 -7.98
CA TYR A 66 -3.67 -14.02 -8.90
C TYR A 66 -3.19 -13.40 -10.20
N LEU A 67 -1.88 -13.27 -10.40
CA LEU A 67 -1.28 -12.59 -11.55
C LEU A 67 -0.55 -13.61 -12.41
N ASP A 68 -0.70 -13.47 -13.72
CA ASP A 68 0.08 -14.27 -14.67
C ASP A 68 1.55 -13.84 -14.66
N LEU A 69 2.44 -14.72 -15.12
CA LEU A 69 3.88 -14.45 -15.17
C LEU A 69 4.22 -13.17 -15.95
N GLU A 70 3.45 -12.83 -16.98
CA GLU A 70 3.61 -11.59 -17.75
C GLU A 70 3.31 -10.35 -16.90
N ASP A 71 2.24 -10.41 -16.09
CA ASP A 71 1.86 -9.31 -15.20
C ASP A 71 2.84 -9.14 -14.05
N ILE A 72 3.35 -10.23 -13.49
CA ILE A 72 4.41 -10.19 -12.48
C ILE A 72 5.67 -9.55 -13.09
N ALA A 73 6.03 -9.91 -14.32
CA ALA A 73 7.17 -9.31 -15.01
C ALA A 73 6.97 -7.81 -15.26
N ARG A 74 5.78 -7.38 -15.70
CA ARG A 74 5.45 -5.95 -15.86
C ARG A 74 5.49 -5.19 -14.53
N LEU A 75 4.91 -5.74 -13.46
CA LEU A 75 4.94 -5.13 -12.13
C LEU A 75 6.36 -4.98 -11.59
N SER A 76 7.24 -5.95 -11.86
CA SER A 76 8.64 -5.88 -11.47
C SER A 76 9.42 -4.74 -12.14
N GLN A 77 8.93 -4.17 -13.24
CA GLN A 77 9.55 -3.02 -13.92
C GLN A 77 9.13 -1.68 -13.33
N VAL A 78 7.96 -1.61 -12.68
CA VAL A 78 7.39 -0.38 -12.14
C VAL A 78 7.51 -0.27 -10.62
N SER A 79 7.77 -1.37 -9.92
CA SER A 79 7.95 -1.39 -8.46
C SER A 79 9.27 -2.06 -8.07
N HIS A 80 10.14 -1.28 -7.44
CA HIS A 80 11.44 -1.75 -6.92
C HIS A 80 11.28 -2.91 -5.92
N ARG A 81 10.18 -2.94 -5.16
CA ARG A 81 9.90 -4.06 -4.24
C ARG A 81 9.68 -5.36 -5.00
N PHE A 82 8.84 -5.33 -6.04
CA PHE A 82 8.60 -6.50 -6.88
C PHE A 82 9.86 -6.88 -7.66
N GLU A 83 10.65 -5.91 -8.11
CA GLU A 83 11.95 -6.16 -8.76
C GLU A 83 12.91 -6.92 -7.84
N THR A 84 13.07 -6.45 -6.60
CA THR A 84 13.95 -7.06 -5.60
C THR A 84 13.50 -8.47 -5.25
N TRP A 85 12.19 -8.63 -5.02
CA TRP A 85 11.60 -9.92 -4.74
C TRP A 85 11.78 -10.90 -5.92
N TRP A 86 11.48 -10.45 -7.13
CA TRP A 86 11.64 -11.24 -8.35
C TRP A 86 13.10 -11.66 -8.56
N LYS A 87 14.07 -10.74 -8.43
CA LYS A 87 15.50 -11.08 -8.56
C LYS A 87 15.93 -12.14 -7.56
N HIS A 88 15.45 -12.06 -6.32
CA HIS A 88 15.77 -13.03 -5.27
C HIS A 88 15.14 -14.41 -5.54
N HIS A 89 13.94 -14.44 -6.13
CA HIS A 89 13.15 -15.65 -6.28
C HIS A 89 13.14 -16.25 -7.70
N LYS A 90 13.65 -15.56 -8.73
CA LYS A 90 13.73 -16.01 -10.14
C LYS A 90 14.58 -17.26 -10.34
N SER A 91 15.62 -17.45 -9.52
CA SER A 91 16.45 -18.68 -9.55
C SER A 91 15.77 -19.88 -8.88
N ASN A 92 14.70 -19.62 -8.12
CA ASN A 92 13.98 -20.64 -7.40
C ASN A 92 13.04 -21.35 -8.37
N LYS A 93 13.47 -22.50 -8.91
CA LYS A 93 12.65 -23.38 -9.78
C LYS A 93 11.24 -23.62 -9.22
N TYR A 94 11.10 -23.51 -7.89
CA TYR A 94 9.87 -23.65 -7.15
C TYR A 94 8.87 -22.51 -7.32
N LEU A 95 9.24 -21.31 -7.79
CA LEU A 95 8.29 -20.18 -7.90
C LEU A 95 7.17 -20.45 -8.89
N GLY A 96 7.48 -21.11 -10.01
CA GLY A 96 6.49 -21.65 -10.95
C GLY A 96 5.57 -22.65 -10.25
N TYR A 97 6.16 -23.63 -9.54
CA TYR A 97 5.39 -24.61 -8.77
C TYR A 97 4.60 -24.00 -7.60
N THR A 98 5.05 -22.90 -6.97
CA THR A 98 4.34 -22.28 -5.84
C THR A 98 3.18 -21.44 -6.33
N CYS A 99 3.33 -20.72 -7.44
CA CYS A 99 2.19 -20.05 -8.08
C CYS A 99 1.17 -21.10 -8.57
N ASP A 100 1.63 -22.19 -9.20
CA ASP A 100 0.76 -23.29 -9.61
C ASP A 100 0.09 -23.99 -8.41
N LEU A 101 0.80 -24.24 -7.31
CA LEU A 101 0.24 -24.86 -6.10
C LEU A 101 -0.73 -23.96 -5.34
N ILE A 102 -0.54 -22.63 -5.37
CA ILE A 102 -1.48 -21.67 -4.78
C ILE A 102 -2.73 -21.54 -5.69
N LEU A 103 -2.56 -21.51 -7.01
CA LEU A 103 -3.66 -21.54 -7.98
C LEU A 103 -4.48 -22.83 -7.89
N CYS A 104 -3.84 -24.00 -7.71
CA CYS A 104 -4.54 -25.28 -7.52
C CYS A 104 -5.22 -25.44 -6.15
N ARG A 105 -4.93 -24.59 -5.15
CA ARG A 105 -5.61 -24.63 -3.85
C ARG A 105 -6.87 -23.76 -3.78
N ASN A 106 -7.06 -22.85 -4.73
CA ASN A 106 -8.16 -21.89 -4.76
C ASN A 106 -9.25 -22.25 -5.79
N ASN A 107 -9.33 -23.50 -6.23
CA ASN A 107 -10.36 -24.01 -7.15
C ASN A 107 -11.11 -25.20 -6.51
#